data_AF-A0A7V2V127-F1
#
_entry.id   AF-A0A7V2V127-F1
#
_cell.length_a   1.000
_cell.length_b   1.000
_cell.length_c   1.000
_cell.angle_alpha   90.00
_cell.angle_beta   90.00
_cell.angle_gamma   90.00
#
_symmetry.space_group_name_H-M   'P 1'
#
loop_
_entity.id
_entity.type
_entity.pdbx_description
1 polymer ?
#
loop_
_entity_poly.entity_id
_entity_poly.type
_entity_poly.pdbx_seq_one_letter_code
_entity_poly.pdbx_strand_id
1 'polypeptide(L)'
;MRWGLAILILAPPPSAGAEVADRAAYLADVSTLLKKTWPQNRTVHVVCHGHSVPAGYFYGLNDRRLGLEKARAAWTAMIAKAKAAGARVILLTPTGDTSAKLDDPGDPINRHAEQIRGLAAEHRVGLADNLAAFKRYVSGGGRLEDLKSQINHPNRKGHDLVAEALLAWFPR
;
A
#
# COMPACT_ATOMS: atom_id res chain seq x y z
N MET A 1 -10.41 -12.55 -46.03
CA MET A 1 -9.26 -12.19 -45.16
C MET A 1 -9.69 -11.06 -44.24
N ARG A 2 -9.77 -11.32 -42.93
CA ARG A 2 -10.19 -10.34 -41.91
C ARG A 2 -8.97 -9.55 -41.46
N TRP A 3 -9.00 -8.22 -41.62
CA TRP A 3 -8.06 -7.31 -41.01
C TRP A 3 -8.47 -7.09 -39.55
N GLY A 4 -7.72 -7.66 -38.61
CA GLY A 4 -7.91 -7.45 -37.18
C GLY A 4 -7.22 -6.16 -36.75
N LEU A 5 -8.01 -5.14 -36.41
CA LEU A 5 -7.52 -3.92 -35.78
C LEU A 5 -7.25 -4.22 -34.30
N ALA A 6 -5.99 -4.43 -33.93
CA ALA A 6 -5.58 -4.52 -32.53
C ALA A 6 -5.56 -3.10 -31.94
N ILE A 7 -6.58 -2.75 -31.17
CA ILE A 7 -6.57 -1.55 -30.33
C ILE A 7 -5.64 -1.84 -29.15
N LEU A 8 -4.40 -1.38 -29.26
CA LEU A 8 -3.47 -1.32 -28.14
C LEU A 8 -3.96 -0.20 -27.21
N ILE A 9 -4.68 -0.54 -26.15
CA ILE A 9 -4.97 0.42 -25.07
C ILE A 9 -3.65 0.62 -24.32
N LEU A 10 -2.84 1.58 -24.76
CA LEU A 10 -1.76 2.12 -23.96
C LEU A 10 -2.40 2.86 -22.78
N ALA A 11 -2.29 2.30 -21.57
CA ALA A 11 -2.54 3.09 -20.37
C ALA A 11 -1.64 4.33 -20.42
N PRO A 12 -2.18 5.54 -20.18
CA PRO A 12 -1.36 6.74 -20.21
C PRO A 12 -0.22 6.62 -19.19
N PRO A 13 0.99 7.10 -19.53
CA PRO A 13 2.08 7.16 -18.56
C PRO A 13 1.62 7.97 -17.33
N PRO A 14 2.08 7.63 -16.11
CA PRO A 14 1.76 8.43 -14.94
C PRO A 14 2.11 9.89 -15.21
N SER A 15 1.19 10.79 -14.90
CA SER A 15 1.36 12.22 -15.10
C SER A 15 2.61 12.70 -14.37
N ALA A 16 3.51 13.36 -15.09
CA ALA A 16 4.67 14.02 -14.50
C ALA A 16 4.17 15.01 -13.43
N GLY A 17 4.48 14.74 -12.15
CA GLY A 17 3.97 15.50 -11.00
C GLY A 17 2.95 14.76 -10.12
N ALA A 18 2.64 13.48 -10.39
CA ALA A 18 1.89 12.66 -9.45
C ALA A 18 2.78 12.33 -8.24
N GLU A 19 2.50 12.97 -7.10
CA GLU A 19 3.12 12.70 -5.81
C GLU A 19 2.08 12.06 -4.87
N VAL A 20 2.55 11.20 -3.96
CA VAL A 20 1.72 10.72 -2.84
C VAL A 20 1.22 11.91 -2.00
N ALA A 21 0.19 11.71 -1.19
CA ALA A 21 -0.31 12.78 -0.33
C ALA A 21 0.78 13.33 0.62
N ASP A 22 0.74 14.62 0.93
CA ASP A 22 1.67 15.21 1.90
C ASP A 22 1.52 14.54 3.28
N ARG A 23 2.61 13.92 3.74
CA ARG A 23 2.57 13.06 4.93
C ARG A 23 2.24 13.84 6.21
N ALA A 24 2.66 15.10 6.31
CA ALA A 24 2.43 15.91 7.51
C ALA A 24 0.99 16.43 7.60
N ALA A 25 0.38 16.75 6.46
CA ALA A 25 -0.95 17.34 6.40
C ALA A 25 -2.09 16.31 6.23
N TYR A 26 -1.85 15.18 5.56
CA TYR A 26 -2.92 14.31 5.06
C TYR A 26 -3.85 13.74 6.16
N LEU A 27 -3.30 13.41 7.33
CA LEU A 27 -4.06 12.94 8.50
C LEU A 27 -3.99 13.91 9.69
N ALA A 28 -3.64 15.19 9.48
CA ALA A 28 -3.53 16.15 10.56
C ALA A 28 -4.88 16.40 11.27
N ASP A 29 -5.96 16.44 10.50
CA ASP A 29 -7.35 16.53 10.98
C ASP A 29 -7.75 15.29 11.79
N VAL A 30 -7.45 14.10 11.29
CA VAL A 30 -7.70 12.82 11.97
C VAL A 30 -6.89 12.74 13.27
N SER A 31 -5.61 13.12 13.24
CA SER A 31 -4.73 13.12 14.41
C SER A 31 -5.23 14.10 15.48
N THR A 32 -5.73 15.26 15.06
CA THR A 32 -6.38 16.22 15.97
C THR A 32 -7.65 15.64 16.60
N LEU A 33 -8.47 14.93 15.82
CA LEU A 33 -9.67 14.25 16.33
C LEU A 33 -9.33 13.18 17.37
N LEU A 34 -8.28 12.39 17.14
CA LEU A 34 -7.84 11.32 18.05
C LEU A 34 -7.31 11.85 19.40
N LYS A 35 -6.87 13.11 19.47
CA LYS A 35 -6.39 13.74 20.71
C LYS A 35 -7.51 14.34 21.58
N LYS A 36 -8.75 14.40 21.08
CA LYS A 36 -9.86 14.97 21.86
C LYS A 36 -10.20 14.05 23.04
N THR A 37 -10.42 14.66 24.20
CA THR A 37 -10.92 13.99 25.40
C THR A 37 -12.43 14.11 25.51
N TRP A 38 -13.04 13.32 26.38
CA TRP A 38 -14.45 13.49 26.73
C TRP A 38 -14.71 14.88 27.33
N PRO A 39 -15.87 15.53 27.05
CA PRO A 39 -16.96 15.07 26.18
C PRO A 39 -16.81 15.43 24.69
N GLN A 40 -15.66 15.97 24.26
CA GLN A 40 -15.46 16.46 22.89
C GLN A 40 -14.98 15.41 21.89
N ASN A 41 -14.80 14.15 22.31
CA ASN A 41 -14.37 13.05 21.45
C ASN A 41 -15.55 12.37 20.72
N ARG A 42 -15.22 11.63 19.66
CA ARG A 42 -16.17 10.77 18.94
C ARG A 42 -15.47 9.52 18.44
N THR A 43 -16.24 8.49 18.11
CA THR A 43 -15.71 7.30 17.45
C THR A 43 -15.12 7.66 16.08
N VAL A 44 -13.89 7.19 15.81
CA VAL A 44 -13.22 7.27 14.52
C VAL A 44 -13.05 5.84 14.00
N HIS A 45 -13.56 5.56 12.80
CA HIS A 45 -13.46 4.23 12.19
C HIS A 45 -12.20 4.17 11.33
N VAL A 46 -11.25 3.32 11.74
CA VAL A 46 -10.08 2.98 10.93
C VAL A 46 -10.36 1.60 10.31
N VAL A 47 -10.59 1.58 8.99
CA VAL A 47 -10.93 0.35 8.26
C VAL A 47 -9.70 -0.15 7.53
N CYS A 48 -9.29 -1.37 7.87
CA CYS A 48 -8.18 -2.07 7.24
C CYS A 48 -8.75 -3.18 6.35
N HIS A 49 -8.24 -3.33 5.12
CA HIS A 49 -8.78 -4.26 4.13
C HIS A 49 -7.68 -5.02 3.39
N GLY A 50 -7.39 -6.24 3.79
CA GLY A 50 -6.39 -7.08 3.14
C GLY A 50 -6.08 -8.35 3.92
N HIS A 51 -5.14 -9.16 3.43
CA HIS A 51 -4.87 -10.47 4.04
C HIS A 51 -3.89 -10.36 5.21
N SER A 52 -4.35 -10.78 6.40
CA SER A 52 -3.55 -11.09 7.61
C SER A 52 -2.81 -9.96 8.33
N VAL A 53 -3.12 -8.68 8.09
CA VAL A 53 -2.71 -7.57 8.97
C VAL A 53 -3.82 -6.52 9.05
N PRO A 54 -4.21 -6.02 10.24
CA PRO A 54 -5.11 -4.86 10.36
C PRO A 54 -4.36 -3.57 9.99
N ALA A 55 -3.97 -3.42 8.72
CA ALA A 55 -3.03 -2.37 8.30
C ALA A 55 -3.49 -1.44 7.15
N GLY A 56 -4.62 -1.66 6.48
CA GLY A 56 -5.09 -0.81 5.37
C GLY A 56 -5.42 -1.64 4.13
N TYR A 57 -5.53 -1.03 2.93
CA TYR A 57 -5.73 -1.78 1.68
C TYR A 57 -4.46 -2.60 1.34
N PHE A 58 -4.50 -3.92 1.53
CA PHE A 58 -3.36 -4.84 1.41
C PHE A 58 -3.70 -6.08 0.58
N TYR A 59 -3.49 -5.96 -0.74
CA TYR A 59 -3.68 -7.07 -1.68
C TYR A 59 -2.46 -7.40 -2.54
N GLY A 60 -1.35 -6.68 -2.43
CA GLY A 60 -0.24 -6.89 -3.36
C GLY A 60 0.44 -8.27 -3.28
N LEU A 61 0.19 -9.07 -2.22
CA LEU A 61 0.53 -10.50 -2.18
C LEU A 61 -0.55 -11.40 -2.80
N ASN A 62 -1.82 -11.03 -2.64
CA ASN A 62 -2.99 -11.81 -3.05
C ASN A 62 -3.32 -11.63 -4.54
N ASP A 63 -3.21 -10.40 -5.04
CA ASP A 63 -3.58 -10.01 -6.40
C ASP A 63 -2.53 -10.44 -7.44
N ARG A 64 -1.40 -11.01 -7.01
CA ARG A 64 -0.37 -11.56 -7.91
C ARG A 64 -0.96 -12.53 -8.94
N ARG A 65 -1.94 -13.35 -8.54
CA ARG A 65 -2.64 -14.28 -9.44
C ARG A 65 -3.71 -13.59 -10.30
N LEU A 66 -4.25 -12.47 -9.85
CA LEU A 66 -5.24 -11.68 -10.58
C LEU A 66 -4.61 -10.92 -11.75
N GLY A 67 -3.32 -10.56 -11.61
CA GLY A 67 -2.54 -9.82 -12.59
C GLY A 67 -2.71 -8.30 -12.46
N LEU A 68 -1.72 -7.56 -12.97
CA LEU A 68 -1.60 -6.11 -12.77
C LEU A 68 -2.83 -5.34 -13.28
N GLU A 69 -3.32 -5.61 -14.49
CA GLU A 69 -4.44 -4.85 -15.08
C GLU A 69 -5.71 -4.92 -14.22
N LYS A 70 -6.12 -6.13 -13.86
CA LYS A 70 -7.32 -6.35 -13.04
C LYS A 70 -7.14 -5.82 -11.61
N ALA A 71 -5.95 -5.98 -11.03
CA ALA A 71 -5.62 -5.40 -9.73
C ALA A 71 -5.73 -3.87 -9.77
N ARG A 72 -5.14 -3.21 -10.78
CA ARG A 72 -5.23 -1.75 -10.95
C ARG A 72 -6.68 -1.27 -10.97
N ALA A 73 -7.50 -1.89 -11.83
CA ALA A 73 -8.90 -1.53 -11.96
C ALA A 73 -9.68 -1.66 -10.64
N ALA A 74 -9.45 -2.76 -9.90
CA ALA A 74 -10.08 -2.98 -8.61
C ALA A 74 -9.64 -1.95 -7.57
N TRP A 75 -8.33 -1.69 -7.46
CA TRP A 75 -7.80 -0.71 -6.50
C TRP A 75 -8.25 0.71 -6.81
N THR A 76 -8.22 1.14 -8.07
CA THR A 76 -8.75 2.43 -8.51
C THR A 76 -10.22 2.59 -8.11
N ALA A 77 -11.06 1.57 -8.34
CA ALA A 77 -12.47 1.60 -7.95
C ALA A 77 -12.65 1.66 -6.41
N MET A 78 -11.86 0.90 -5.65
CA MET A 78 -11.90 0.94 -4.18
C MET A 78 -11.47 2.30 -3.63
N ILE A 79 -10.38 2.87 -4.14
CA ILE A 79 -9.89 4.20 -3.74
C ILE A 79 -10.95 5.27 -4.03
N ALA A 80 -11.54 5.25 -5.22
CA ALA A 80 -12.59 6.18 -5.60
C ALA A 80 -13.81 6.10 -4.65
N LYS A 81 -14.28 4.89 -4.35
CA LYS A 81 -15.40 4.67 -3.42
C LYS A 81 -15.08 5.13 -1.99
N ALA A 82 -13.89 4.82 -1.50
CA ALA A 82 -13.46 5.25 -0.16
C ALA A 82 -13.39 6.78 -0.05
N LYS A 83 -12.82 7.45 -1.06
CA LYS A 83 -12.77 8.92 -1.11
C LYS A 83 -14.17 9.53 -1.22
N ALA A 84 -15.07 8.95 -2.01
CA ALA A 84 -16.45 9.39 -2.12
C ALA A 84 -17.23 9.26 -0.80
N ALA A 85 -16.87 8.29 0.04
CA ALA A 85 -17.40 8.14 1.40
C ALA A 85 -16.72 9.08 2.43
N GLY A 86 -15.83 9.97 2.00
CA GLY A 86 -15.11 10.90 2.88
C GLY A 86 -13.98 10.27 3.69
N ALA A 87 -13.55 9.05 3.35
CA ALA A 87 -12.46 8.38 4.06
C ALA A 87 -11.09 8.86 3.55
N ARG A 88 -10.14 9.01 4.49
CA ARG A 88 -8.71 9.09 4.16
C ARG A 88 -8.19 7.70 3.86
N VAL A 89 -7.39 7.55 2.81
CA VAL A 89 -6.90 6.26 2.34
C VAL A 89 -5.38 6.21 2.50
N ILE A 90 -4.87 5.10 3.06
CA ILE A 90 -3.45 4.77 3.02
C ILE A 90 -3.33 3.41 2.32
N LEU A 91 -2.54 3.37 1.25
CA LEU A 91 -2.23 2.14 0.53
C LEU A 91 -0.98 1.50 1.09
N LEU A 92 -0.94 0.16 1.11
CA LEU A 92 0.19 -0.59 1.65
C LEU A 92 0.81 -1.44 0.57
N THR A 93 2.12 -1.31 0.37
CA THR A 93 2.85 -2.28 -0.45
C THR A 93 2.93 -3.63 0.30
N PRO A 94 3.16 -4.75 -0.41
CA PRO A 94 3.37 -6.07 0.19
C PRO A 94 4.40 -6.08 1.32
N THR A 95 4.24 -6.99 2.29
CA THR A 95 5.39 -7.41 3.11
C THR A 95 6.25 -8.37 2.30
N GLY A 96 7.52 -8.55 2.66
CA GLY A 96 8.39 -9.50 1.96
C GLY A 96 7.88 -10.94 2.03
N ASP A 97 8.16 -11.73 1.02
CA ASP A 97 7.75 -13.14 0.87
C ASP A 97 9.02 -13.96 0.62
N THR A 98 9.29 -15.00 1.42
CA THR A 98 10.53 -15.78 1.32
C THR A 98 10.63 -16.62 0.04
N SER A 99 9.53 -16.77 -0.70
CA SER A 99 9.53 -17.42 -2.02
C SER A 99 9.78 -16.46 -3.18
N ALA A 100 9.82 -15.15 -2.94
CA ALA A 100 9.97 -14.12 -3.96
C ALA A 100 11.42 -13.63 -4.08
N LYS A 101 11.78 -13.16 -5.27
CA LYS A 101 13.07 -12.51 -5.53
C LYS A 101 12.94 -11.01 -5.27
N LEU A 102 13.26 -10.58 -4.05
CA LEU A 102 13.08 -9.18 -3.65
C LEU A 102 13.97 -8.20 -4.41
N ASP A 103 15.10 -8.65 -4.91
CA ASP A 103 16.07 -7.89 -5.70
C ASP A 103 15.72 -7.80 -7.20
N ASP A 104 14.84 -8.67 -7.71
CA ASP A 104 14.41 -8.69 -9.11
C ASP A 104 13.20 -7.77 -9.34
N PRO A 105 13.33 -6.61 -10.04
CA PRO A 105 12.20 -5.73 -10.35
C PRO A 105 11.10 -6.41 -11.19
N GLY A 106 11.44 -7.50 -11.90
CA GLY A 106 10.53 -8.32 -12.66
C GLY A 106 9.66 -9.26 -11.82
N ASP A 107 10.04 -9.53 -10.56
CA ASP A 107 9.26 -10.38 -9.66
C ASP A 107 7.85 -9.80 -9.45
N PRO A 108 6.79 -10.63 -9.49
CA PRO A 108 5.42 -10.17 -9.26
C PRO A 108 5.24 -9.31 -8.00
N ILE A 109 5.96 -9.59 -6.91
CA ILE A 109 5.84 -8.77 -5.69
C ILE A 109 6.30 -7.33 -5.91
N ASN A 110 7.36 -7.14 -6.69
CA ASN A 110 7.94 -5.85 -7.01
C ASN A 110 7.05 -5.09 -7.98
N ARG A 111 6.52 -5.76 -9.01
CA ARG A 111 5.59 -5.15 -9.96
C ARG A 111 4.30 -4.66 -9.29
N HIS A 112 3.73 -5.45 -8.39
CA HIS A 112 2.55 -5.02 -7.64
C HIS A 112 2.87 -3.90 -6.64
N ALA A 113 4.05 -3.91 -6.01
CA ALA A 113 4.47 -2.79 -5.16
C ALA A 113 4.59 -1.49 -5.95
N GLU A 114 5.20 -1.51 -7.15
CA GLU A 114 5.27 -0.34 -8.04
C GLU A 114 3.88 0.15 -8.46
N GLN A 115 2.97 -0.77 -8.82
CA GLN A 115 1.59 -0.41 -9.12
C GLN A 115 0.90 0.31 -7.94
N ILE A 116 1.10 -0.18 -6.71
CA ILE A 116 0.52 0.42 -5.51
C ILE A 116 1.12 1.81 -5.25
N ARG A 117 2.43 1.99 -5.42
CA ARG A 117 3.09 3.30 -5.36
C ARG A 117 2.50 4.27 -6.38
N GLY A 118 2.35 3.82 -7.63
CA GLY A 118 1.75 4.60 -8.71
C GLY A 118 0.32 5.01 -8.42
N LEU A 119 -0.51 4.09 -7.91
CA LEU A 119 -1.89 4.38 -7.50
C LEU A 119 -1.95 5.38 -6.34
N ALA A 120 -1.05 5.28 -5.37
CA ALA A 120 -1.00 6.22 -4.25
C ALA A 120 -0.72 7.66 -4.73
N ALA A 121 0.22 7.80 -5.66
CA ALA A 121 0.57 9.06 -6.29
C ALA A 121 -0.57 9.60 -7.18
N GLU A 122 -1.09 8.76 -8.08
CA GLU A 122 -2.19 9.10 -9.00
C GLU A 122 -3.43 9.61 -8.27
N HIS A 123 -3.79 8.97 -7.16
CA HIS A 123 -4.97 9.34 -6.39
C HIS A 123 -4.70 10.33 -5.25
N ARG A 124 -3.44 10.72 -5.04
CA ARG A 124 -2.96 11.58 -3.94
C ARG A 124 -3.48 11.09 -2.59
N VAL A 125 -3.16 9.85 -2.28
CA VAL A 125 -3.51 9.18 -1.01
C VAL A 125 -2.24 8.80 -0.25
N GLY A 126 -2.39 8.36 1.00
CA GLY A 126 -1.26 7.91 1.79
C GLY A 126 -0.64 6.62 1.26
N LEU A 127 0.62 6.39 1.60
CA LEU A 127 1.40 5.20 1.25
C LEU A 127 2.26 4.74 2.43
N ALA A 128 2.02 3.53 2.91
CA ALA A 128 2.91 2.81 3.83
C ALA A 128 3.69 1.75 3.05
N ASP A 129 4.94 2.07 2.69
CA ASP A 129 5.77 1.23 1.82
C ASP A 129 6.52 0.14 2.60
N ASN A 130 5.79 -0.92 2.95
CA ASN A 130 6.30 -2.06 3.71
C ASN A 130 7.37 -2.84 2.96
N LEU A 131 7.21 -3.02 1.64
CA LEU A 131 8.20 -3.77 0.86
C LEU A 131 9.54 -3.05 0.88
N ALA A 132 9.54 -1.72 0.76
CA ALA A 132 10.76 -0.93 0.90
C ALA A 132 11.35 -1.05 2.32
N ALA A 133 10.54 -1.06 3.37
CA ALA A 133 11.01 -1.27 4.73
C ALA A 133 11.69 -2.64 4.92
N PHE A 134 11.10 -3.71 4.37
CA PHE A 134 11.67 -5.05 4.41
C PHE A 134 12.97 -5.13 3.60
N LYS A 135 13.00 -4.54 2.39
CA LYS A 135 14.23 -4.46 1.59
C LYS A 135 15.35 -3.71 2.30
N ARG A 136 15.04 -2.59 2.98
CA ARG A 136 16.02 -1.83 3.77
C ARG A 136 16.61 -2.66 4.91
N TYR A 137 15.78 -3.43 5.60
CA TYR A 137 16.26 -4.34 6.65
C TYR A 137 17.23 -5.39 6.09
N VAL A 138 16.89 -6.00 4.95
CA VAL A 138 17.75 -6.99 4.29
C VAL A 138 19.06 -6.36 3.78
N SER A 139 18.99 -5.20 3.13
CA SER A 139 20.19 -4.48 2.67
C SER A 139 21.09 -4.01 3.83
N GLY A 140 20.52 -3.88 5.03
CA GLY A 140 21.25 -3.57 6.27
C GLY A 140 21.94 -4.77 6.92
N GLY A 141 21.96 -5.94 6.26
CA GLY A 141 22.58 -7.16 6.76
C GLY A 141 21.64 -8.09 7.54
N GLY A 142 20.36 -7.72 7.69
CA GLY A 142 19.33 -8.61 8.22
C GLY A 142 18.94 -9.69 7.21
N ARG A 143 18.32 -10.77 7.68
CA ARG A 143 17.73 -11.80 6.80
C ARG A 143 16.22 -11.64 6.75
N LEU A 144 15.61 -11.92 5.60
CA LEU A 144 14.16 -11.78 5.46
C LEU A 144 13.41 -12.65 6.49
N GLU A 145 13.93 -13.83 6.77
CA GLU A 145 13.42 -14.80 7.75
C GLU A 145 13.30 -14.19 9.16
N ASP A 146 14.17 -13.23 9.52
CA ASP A 146 14.10 -12.56 10.82
C ASP A 146 12.82 -11.73 10.99
N LEU A 147 12.13 -11.40 9.89
CA LEU A 147 10.90 -10.63 9.86
C LEU A 147 9.65 -11.49 9.66
N LYS A 148 9.79 -12.82 9.49
CA LYS A 148 8.72 -13.73 9.10
C LYS A 148 8.43 -14.79 10.16
N SER A 149 7.15 -15.13 10.30
CA SER A 149 6.69 -16.30 11.07
C SER A 149 6.35 -17.47 10.14
N GLN A 150 6.00 -17.17 8.89
CA GLN A 150 5.79 -18.10 7.78
C GLN A 150 6.18 -17.42 6.46
N ILE A 151 6.14 -18.15 5.34
CA ILE A 151 6.55 -17.69 4.00
C ILE A 151 6.16 -16.23 3.70
N ASN A 152 4.89 -15.90 3.91
CA ASN A 152 4.32 -14.59 3.62
C ASN A 152 3.72 -13.90 4.85
N HIS A 153 3.75 -14.50 6.05
CA HIS A 153 3.26 -13.87 7.29
C HIS A 153 4.41 -13.24 8.09
N PRO A 154 4.37 -11.92 8.39
CA PRO A 154 5.35 -11.30 9.25
C PRO A 154 5.29 -11.87 10.69
N ASN A 155 6.42 -11.85 11.40
CA ASN A 155 6.45 -12.02 12.85
C ASN A 155 6.31 -10.65 13.54
N ARG A 156 6.49 -10.58 14.86
CA ARG A 156 6.42 -9.30 15.61
C ARG A 156 7.35 -8.23 15.02
N LYS A 157 8.61 -8.55 14.75
CA LYS A 157 9.58 -7.59 14.19
C LYS A 157 9.15 -7.10 12.80
N GLY A 158 8.62 -8.00 11.96
CA GLY A 158 8.03 -7.63 10.68
C GLY A 158 6.81 -6.71 10.84
N HIS A 159 5.94 -6.99 11.80
CA HIS A 159 4.78 -6.15 12.12
C HIS A 159 5.18 -4.78 12.68
N ASP A 160 6.26 -4.70 13.49
CA ASP A 160 6.78 -3.44 14.01
C ASP A 160 7.20 -2.50 12.85
N LEU A 161 7.84 -3.03 11.79
CA LEU A 161 8.17 -2.26 10.59
C LEU A 161 6.93 -1.76 9.83
N VAL A 162 5.88 -2.58 9.74
CA VAL A 162 4.60 -2.16 9.12
C VAL A 162 3.93 -1.07 9.95
N ALA A 163 3.91 -1.23 11.27
CA ALA A 163 3.34 -0.25 12.19
C ALA A 163 4.08 1.09 12.12
N GLU A 164 5.42 1.07 12.07
CA GLU A 164 6.23 2.28 11.91
C GLU A 164 5.89 3.03 10.61
N ALA A 165 5.80 2.31 9.48
CA ALA A 165 5.44 2.89 8.19
C ALA A 165 4.03 3.53 8.20
N LEU A 166 3.08 2.94 8.92
CA LEU A 166 1.74 3.49 9.09
C LEU A 166 1.70 4.69 10.03
N LEU A 167 2.32 4.58 11.20
CA LEU A 167 2.30 5.61 12.24
C LEU A 167 3.02 6.88 11.78
N ALA A 168 3.93 6.78 10.82
CA ALA A 168 4.57 7.93 10.18
C ALA A 168 3.59 8.91 9.50
N TRP A 169 2.35 8.49 9.22
CA TRP A 169 1.29 9.36 8.68
C TRP A 169 0.51 10.13 9.73
N PHE A 170 0.69 9.83 11.02
CA PHE A 170 0.00 10.50 12.12
C PHE A 170 0.94 11.55 12.74
N PRO A 171 0.78 12.84 12.42
CA PRO A 171 1.56 13.90 13.07
C PRO A 171 1.35 13.89 14.59
N ARG A 172 2.46 14.08 15.31
CA ARG A 172 2.49 14.09 16.77
C ARG A 172 1.85 15.33 17.37
#